data_AF-A0A1X2I9D1-F1
#
_entry.id   AF-A0A1X2I9D1-F1
#
_cell.length_a   1.000
_cell.length_b   1.000
_cell.length_c   1.000
_cell.angle_alpha   90.00
_cell.angle_beta   90.00
_cell.angle_gamma   90.00
#
_symmetry.space_group_name_H-M   'P 1'
#
loop_
_entity.id
_entity.type
_entity.pdbx_description
1 polymer ?
#
loop_
_entity_poly.entity_id
_entity_poly.type
_entity_poly.pdbx_seq_one_letter_code
_entity_poly.pdbx_strand_id
1 'polypeptide(L)'
;MCGESPTVSIDPLTDDTPIGDFKEEWYPFLCDAHCHAHDDKQRLDEIQQLRTGHITLMGVRQDDWETVEMVAASSNSSSSDNNNNDSTTDVDSHSRCVPCFGIHPWYVYRLAPPQEGDPQANEEGVKHQQQQQEHYQHVLDGPDDTEKQQLISQLAAPIPFSDWYPHLEQQLKRHPHALLGEVGLDRSARLLPGGAIEWHGVKPTNVVCDIDHQCTILRLQLDLALQLDRAVSFHCVQSQGHLMAILQSINQQLGKSKTVTTATATTSVLRVCLHSFGGKPASLDQFFKWRHVKVYVSFSIAINARLGWKKLSQLIQAVPDDQLLIETDLNSPTSLDYNMVCIASLVAQAKNWSLHDTVMKTRQNWIAFTGVE
;
A
#
# COMPACT_ATOMS: atom_id res chain seq x y z
N MET A 1 -27.39 -48.60 3.14
CA MET A 1 -27.10 -47.17 3.33
C MET A 1 -25.62 -47.06 3.69
N CYS A 2 -24.78 -46.77 2.72
CA CYS A 2 -23.35 -46.52 2.95
C CYS A 2 -23.23 -45.08 3.44
N GLY A 3 -22.83 -44.90 4.70
CA GLY A 3 -22.52 -43.58 5.25
C GLY A 3 -21.23 -43.08 4.64
N GLU A 4 -21.29 -41.92 3.99
CA GLU A 4 -20.09 -41.17 3.60
C GLU A 4 -19.28 -40.86 4.86
N SER A 5 -17.99 -41.20 4.84
CA SER A 5 -17.06 -40.79 5.88
C SER A 5 -16.93 -39.27 5.85
N PRO A 6 -16.95 -38.57 7.01
CA PRO A 6 -16.78 -37.13 7.03
C PRO A 6 -15.38 -36.80 6.50
N THR A 7 -15.32 -36.09 5.37
CA THR A 7 -14.08 -35.49 4.89
C THR A 7 -13.58 -34.54 5.98
N VAL A 8 -12.48 -34.91 6.64
CA VAL A 8 -11.78 -34.01 7.56
C VAL A 8 -11.29 -32.84 6.72
N SER A 9 -11.96 -31.69 6.84
CA SER A 9 -11.51 -30.44 6.24
C SER A 9 -10.23 -30.03 6.96
N ILE A 10 -9.08 -30.35 6.39
CA ILE A 10 -7.78 -29.86 6.86
C ILE A 10 -7.82 -28.33 6.74
N ASP A 11 -7.57 -27.63 7.85
CA ASP A 11 -7.43 -26.17 7.83
C ASP A 11 -6.09 -25.84 7.16
N PRO A 12 -6.08 -25.19 5.98
CA PRO A 12 -4.85 -24.95 5.25
C PRO A 12 -3.95 -23.89 5.90
N LEU A 13 -4.39 -23.25 6.99
CA LEU A 13 -3.58 -22.30 7.75
C LEU A 13 -2.69 -22.94 8.83
N THR A 14 -2.73 -24.26 9.00
CA THR A 14 -1.78 -24.97 9.90
C THR A 14 -0.39 -25.04 9.27
N ASP A 15 0.67 -25.13 10.10
CA ASP A 15 2.10 -25.11 9.69
C ASP A 15 2.51 -26.13 8.61
N ASP A 16 1.66 -27.11 8.31
CA ASP A 16 1.79 -28.03 7.17
C ASP A 16 0.92 -27.61 5.98
N THR A 17 0.73 -26.30 5.69
CA THR A 17 0.14 -25.89 4.41
C THR A 17 0.95 -26.60 3.34
N PRO A 18 0.38 -27.54 2.56
CA PRO A 18 1.15 -28.18 1.52
C PRO A 18 1.44 -27.06 0.54
N ILE A 19 2.67 -26.51 0.61
CA ILE A 19 3.30 -25.92 -0.55
C ILE A 19 3.12 -27.02 -1.58
N GLY A 20 2.18 -26.83 -2.50
CA GLY A 20 1.72 -27.91 -3.37
C GLY A 20 2.86 -28.38 -4.27
N ASP A 21 2.55 -28.84 -5.47
CA ASP A 21 3.56 -29.04 -6.50
C ASP A 21 4.12 -27.69 -7.04
N PHE A 22 4.44 -26.73 -6.16
CA PHE A 22 5.11 -25.47 -6.51
C PHE A 22 6.47 -25.81 -7.09
N LYS A 23 6.77 -25.20 -8.23
CA LYS A 23 8.03 -25.42 -8.93
C LYS A 23 8.90 -24.19 -8.85
N GLU A 24 10.19 -24.41 -8.65
CA GLU A 24 11.19 -23.34 -8.51
C GLU A 24 11.18 -22.37 -9.71
N GLU A 25 10.90 -22.85 -10.92
CA GLU A 25 10.77 -22.01 -12.11
C GLU A 25 9.60 -21.02 -12.07
N TRP A 26 8.70 -21.10 -11.09
CA TRP A 26 7.57 -20.18 -10.95
C TRP A 26 7.89 -18.93 -10.13
N TYR A 27 8.99 -18.94 -9.36
CA TYR A 27 9.40 -17.79 -8.55
C TYR A 27 9.50 -16.47 -9.31
N PRO A 28 10.12 -16.42 -10.52
CA PRO A 28 10.21 -15.19 -11.30
C PRO A 28 8.86 -14.60 -11.75
N PHE A 29 7.76 -15.35 -11.61
CA PHE A 29 6.43 -14.88 -11.97
C PHE A 29 5.60 -14.46 -10.75
N LEU A 30 6.07 -14.72 -9.53
CA LEU A 30 5.44 -14.21 -8.32
C LEU A 30 5.64 -12.70 -8.23
N CYS A 31 4.55 -11.98 -8.00
CA CYS A 31 4.53 -10.53 -7.88
C CYS A 31 3.96 -10.17 -6.50
N ASP A 32 4.81 -9.70 -5.59
CA ASP A 32 4.39 -9.18 -4.30
C ASP A 32 3.82 -7.77 -4.48
N ALA A 33 2.49 -7.64 -4.42
CA ALA A 33 1.82 -6.36 -4.64
C ALA A 33 2.05 -5.34 -3.52
N HIS A 34 2.55 -5.76 -2.35
CA HIS A 34 2.72 -4.90 -1.18
C HIS A 34 3.68 -5.50 -0.14
N CYS A 35 4.82 -4.86 0.06
CA CYS A 35 5.74 -5.20 1.15
C CYS A 35 6.48 -3.98 1.70
N HIS A 36 7.04 -4.16 2.90
CA HIS A 36 7.88 -3.19 3.60
C HIS A 36 9.28 -3.76 3.84
N ALA A 37 9.81 -4.60 2.92
CA ALA A 37 11.08 -5.30 3.13
C ALA A 37 12.27 -4.38 3.48
N HIS A 38 12.21 -3.11 3.06
CA HIS A 38 13.22 -2.08 3.36
C HIS A 38 13.24 -1.58 4.80
N ASP A 39 12.22 -1.90 5.61
CA ASP A 39 12.21 -1.55 7.03
C ASP A 39 13.30 -2.30 7.80
N ASP A 40 13.68 -3.51 7.36
CA ASP A 40 14.84 -4.25 7.87
C ASP A 40 16.14 -3.69 7.28
N LYS A 41 16.57 -2.56 7.84
CA LYS A 41 17.80 -1.86 7.45
C LYS A 41 19.08 -2.71 7.55
N GLN A 42 19.04 -3.82 8.29
CA GLN A 42 20.19 -4.74 8.41
C GLN A 42 20.27 -5.74 7.25
N ARG A 43 19.22 -5.87 6.45
CA ARG A 43 19.09 -6.89 5.40
C ARG A 43 18.70 -6.33 4.03
N LEU A 44 18.96 -5.05 3.77
CA LEU A 44 18.63 -4.42 2.49
C LEU A 44 19.24 -5.17 1.29
N ASP A 45 20.45 -5.71 1.45
CA ASP A 45 21.14 -6.48 0.41
C ASP A 45 20.47 -7.83 0.09
N GLU A 46 19.67 -8.38 1.01
CA GLU A 46 18.94 -9.63 0.79
C GLU A 46 17.74 -9.45 -0.16
N ILE A 47 17.23 -8.22 -0.31
CA ILE A 47 16.12 -7.92 -1.24
C ILE A 47 16.51 -8.25 -2.69
N GLN A 48 17.77 -8.01 -3.06
CA GLN A 48 18.29 -8.34 -4.40
C GLN A 48 18.37 -9.84 -4.64
N GLN A 49 18.38 -10.65 -3.56
CA GLN A 49 18.55 -12.10 -3.60
C GLN A 49 17.22 -12.87 -3.60
N LEU A 50 16.08 -12.20 -3.45
CA LEU A 50 14.76 -12.83 -3.47
C LEU A 50 14.54 -13.62 -4.77
N ARG A 51 13.88 -14.76 -4.73
CA ARG A 51 13.51 -15.49 -5.96
C ARG A 51 12.22 -14.92 -6.56
N THR A 52 11.35 -14.37 -5.72
CA THR A 52 10.16 -13.61 -6.13
C THR A 52 10.54 -12.59 -7.21
N GLY A 53 9.85 -12.66 -8.35
CA GLY A 53 10.23 -11.92 -9.56
C GLY A 53 10.02 -10.42 -9.45
N HIS A 54 8.90 -10.01 -8.85
CA HIS A 54 8.57 -8.59 -8.68
C HIS A 54 8.11 -8.31 -7.26
N ILE A 55 8.57 -7.20 -6.70
CA ILE A 55 8.08 -6.67 -5.43
C ILE A 55 7.68 -5.22 -5.57
N THR A 56 6.65 -4.84 -4.83
CA THR A 56 6.19 -3.47 -4.71
C THR A 56 6.53 -2.95 -3.31
N LEU A 57 7.45 -1.98 -3.22
CA LEU A 57 8.10 -1.56 -1.98
C LEU A 57 7.51 -0.25 -1.45
N MET A 58 6.81 -0.33 -0.32
CA MET A 58 5.95 0.76 0.18
C MET A 58 6.70 1.79 1.03
N GLY A 59 7.06 2.94 0.45
CA GLY A 59 7.55 4.09 1.21
C GLY A 59 6.42 4.83 1.90
N VAL A 60 6.37 4.79 3.24
CA VAL A 60 5.21 5.23 4.03
C VAL A 60 5.35 6.65 4.58
N ARG A 61 6.53 7.26 4.46
CA ARG A 61 6.84 8.63 4.91
C ARG A 61 8.08 9.17 4.22
N GLN A 62 8.23 10.48 4.15
CA GLN A 62 9.38 11.14 3.51
C GLN A 62 10.75 10.62 3.98
N ASP A 63 10.85 10.21 5.25
CA ASP A 63 12.09 9.75 5.88
C ASP A 63 12.56 8.36 5.38
N ASP A 64 11.71 7.55 4.75
CA ASP A 64 12.08 6.22 4.21
C ASP A 64 12.25 6.19 2.68
N TRP A 65 11.79 7.22 1.97
CA TRP A 65 11.79 7.26 0.51
C TRP A 65 13.18 7.15 -0.12
N GLU A 66 14.22 7.69 0.52
CA GLU A 66 15.60 7.53 0.04
C GLU A 66 16.06 6.06 0.10
N THR A 67 15.65 5.33 1.14
CA THR A 67 15.95 3.89 1.25
C THR A 67 15.19 3.10 0.19
N VAL A 68 13.90 3.39 0.00
CA VAL A 68 13.07 2.77 -1.04
C VAL A 68 13.67 2.99 -2.43
N GLU A 69 14.07 4.23 -2.74
CA GLU A 69 14.72 4.57 -4.00
C GLU A 69 16.03 3.80 -4.20
N MET A 70 16.90 3.80 -3.20
CA MET A 70 18.20 3.12 -3.26
C MET A 70 18.04 1.61 -3.50
N VAL A 71 17.12 0.97 -2.78
CA VAL A 71 16.83 -0.45 -2.92
C VAL A 71 16.24 -0.76 -4.30
N ALA A 72 15.31 0.05 -4.78
CA ALA A 72 14.70 -0.12 -6.10
C ALA A 72 15.74 0.03 -7.21
N ALA A 73 16.58 1.08 -7.16
CA ALA A 73 17.62 1.32 -8.14
C ALA A 73 18.64 0.17 -8.19
N SER A 74 19.07 -0.32 -7.02
CA SER A 74 20.04 -1.42 -6.94
C SER A 74 19.44 -2.74 -7.44
N SER A 75 18.19 -3.04 -7.08
CA SER A 75 17.50 -4.27 -7.51
C SER A 75 17.21 -4.30 -9.01
N ASN A 76 16.97 -3.15 -9.63
CA ASN A 76 16.68 -3.05 -11.06
C ASN A 76 17.95 -2.98 -11.92
N SER A 77 19.08 -2.52 -11.37
CA SER A 77 20.36 -2.49 -12.09
C SER A 77 20.97 -3.87 -12.25
N SER A 78 20.90 -4.72 -11.21
CA SER A 78 21.46 -6.08 -11.22
C SER A 78 20.81 -7.03 -12.24
N SER A 79 19.61 -6.71 -12.71
CA SER A 79 18.90 -7.50 -13.74
C SER A 79 19.48 -7.31 -15.15
N SER A 80 20.25 -6.24 -15.41
CA SER A 80 20.77 -5.92 -16.75
C SER A 80 22.08 -6.64 -17.09
N ASP A 81 22.82 -7.14 -16.10
CA ASP A 81 24.19 -7.68 -16.32
C ASP A 81 24.24 -9.19 -16.65
N ASN A 82 23.10 -9.90 -16.68
CA ASN A 82 23.07 -11.35 -16.88
C ASN A 82 22.70 -11.85 -18.30
N ASN A 83 22.49 -10.97 -19.28
CA ASN A 83 22.22 -11.39 -20.67
C ASN A 83 23.40 -11.10 -21.60
N ASN A 84 24.20 -12.14 -21.84
CA ASN A 84 25.11 -12.23 -22.98
C ASN A 84 24.32 -12.15 -24.29
N ASN A 85 24.67 -11.19 -25.14
CA ASN A 85 24.55 -11.15 -26.60
C ASN A 85 23.38 -11.93 -27.25
N ASP A 86 22.24 -11.25 -27.44
CA ASP A 86 21.64 -11.23 -28.78
C ASP A 86 20.93 -9.89 -29.02
N SER A 87 21.41 -9.18 -30.03
CA SER A 87 20.89 -7.89 -30.45
C SER A 87 19.70 -8.11 -31.36
N THR A 88 18.52 -7.65 -30.94
CA THR A 88 17.51 -6.86 -31.71
C THR A 88 16.10 -7.17 -31.23
N THR A 89 15.64 -6.46 -30.19
CA THR A 89 14.26 -5.95 -29.99
C THR A 89 14.25 -5.06 -28.76
N ASP A 90 13.46 -3.99 -28.82
CA ASP A 90 13.43 -2.85 -27.91
C ASP A 90 13.29 -3.18 -26.42
N VAL A 91 14.01 -2.40 -25.59
CA VAL A 91 13.71 -1.96 -24.21
C VAL A 91 12.73 -2.84 -23.42
N ASP A 92 13.24 -3.79 -22.64
CA ASP A 92 12.42 -4.44 -21.59
C ASP A 92 13.23 -4.65 -20.31
N SER A 93 13.56 -3.52 -19.66
CA SER A 93 14.08 -3.50 -18.30
C SER A 93 12.96 -3.92 -17.34
N HIS A 94 12.77 -5.22 -17.14
CA HIS A 94 11.80 -5.76 -16.20
C HIS A 94 12.11 -5.22 -14.81
N SER A 95 11.25 -4.33 -14.30
CA SER A 95 11.45 -3.70 -12.99
C SER A 95 11.12 -4.71 -11.90
N ARG A 96 12.18 -5.30 -11.33
CA ARG A 96 12.11 -6.27 -10.23
C ARG A 96 11.58 -5.65 -8.95
N CYS A 97 11.87 -4.37 -8.72
CA CYS A 97 11.40 -3.62 -7.57
C CYS A 97 10.69 -2.35 -8.04
N VAL A 98 9.40 -2.25 -7.75
CA VAL A 98 8.58 -1.06 -8.00
C VAL A 98 8.54 -0.21 -6.73
N PRO A 99 9.15 0.98 -6.71
CA PRO A 99 9.08 1.85 -5.54
C PRO A 99 7.69 2.46 -5.43
N CYS A 100 7.22 2.66 -4.20
CA CYS A 100 6.01 3.43 -3.92
C CYS A 100 6.36 4.59 -3.01
N PHE A 101 5.72 5.72 -3.27
CA PHE A 101 5.87 6.91 -2.45
C PHE A 101 4.49 7.37 -2.01
N GLY A 102 4.30 7.46 -0.71
CA GLY A 102 3.07 7.94 -0.09
C GLY A 102 3.32 8.32 1.36
N ILE A 103 2.35 9.01 1.95
CA ILE A 103 2.34 9.29 3.38
C ILE A 103 1.18 8.54 3.99
N HIS A 104 1.55 7.52 4.77
CA HIS A 104 0.64 6.61 5.44
C HIS A 104 -0.15 7.32 6.55
N PRO A 105 -1.42 6.94 6.82
CA PRO A 105 -2.28 7.59 7.82
C PRO A 105 -1.67 7.70 9.22
N TRP A 106 -0.68 6.88 9.56
CA TRP A 106 0.04 6.98 10.83
C TRP A 106 0.89 8.24 10.94
N TYR A 107 1.28 8.86 9.82
CA TYR A 107 2.20 9.99 9.78
C TYR A 107 1.55 11.30 9.29
N VAL A 108 0.32 11.26 8.78
CA VAL A 108 -0.34 12.44 8.18
C VAL A 108 -0.64 13.55 9.18
N TYR A 109 -0.68 13.25 10.48
CA TYR A 109 -0.79 14.28 11.53
C TYR A 109 0.38 15.28 11.47
N ARG A 110 1.55 14.85 10.96
CA ARG A 110 2.73 15.71 10.76
C ARG A 110 2.55 16.70 9.62
N LEU A 111 1.52 16.60 8.78
CA LEU A 111 1.36 17.41 7.59
C LEU A 111 0.30 18.50 7.79
N ALA A 112 0.59 19.71 7.33
CA ALA A 112 -0.43 20.74 7.20
C ALA A 112 -1.03 20.72 5.77
N PRO A 113 -2.36 20.82 5.63
CA PRO A 113 -3.01 21.01 4.34
C PRO A 113 -2.78 22.45 3.83
N PRO A 114 -3.15 22.78 2.57
CA PRO A 114 -3.10 24.16 2.08
C PRO A 114 -3.93 25.09 2.97
N GLN A 115 -3.38 26.24 3.36
CA GLN A 115 -4.11 27.29 4.08
C GLN A 115 -4.60 28.37 3.10
N GLU A 116 -5.81 28.90 3.31
CA GLU A 116 -6.31 30.05 2.53
C GLU A 116 -5.55 31.32 2.94
N GLY A 117 -4.85 31.96 1.99
CA GLY A 117 -4.26 33.29 2.17
C GLY A 117 -2.82 33.34 2.72
N ASP A 118 -1.99 32.36 2.39
CA ASP A 118 -0.61 32.20 2.89
C ASP A 118 0.21 33.53 2.85
N PRO A 119 0.49 34.16 4.01
CA PRO A 119 1.36 35.32 4.08
C PRO A 119 2.80 34.87 3.86
N GLN A 120 3.53 35.57 2.99
CA GLN A 120 4.97 35.41 2.83
C GLN A 120 5.67 35.33 4.19
N ALA A 121 6.52 34.31 4.33
CA ALA A 121 7.26 33.91 5.51
C ALA A 121 8.22 34.99 6.04
N ASN A 122 7.69 36.04 6.66
CA ASN A 122 8.49 37.04 7.36
C ASN A 122 7.80 37.37 8.71
N GLU A 123 8.15 36.66 9.80
CA GLU A 123 8.29 37.21 11.19
C GLU A 123 8.33 36.12 12.29
N GLU A 124 9.47 36.10 12.99
CA GLU A 124 9.73 35.78 14.41
C GLU A 124 9.13 34.51 15.07
N GLY A 125 10.04 33.65 15.58
CA GLY A 125 9.82 32.29 16.10
C GLY A 125 8.76 32.05 17.19
N VAL A 126 8.14 33.08 17.75
CA VAL A 126 6.98 32.92 18.66
C VAL A 126 5.69 32.61 17.88
N LYS A 127 5.50 33.20 16.69
CA LYS A 127 4.34 32.92 15.83
C LYS A 127 4.34 31.46 15.35
N HIS A 128 5.53 30.92 15.07
CA HIS A 128 5.69 29.54 14.61
C HIS A 128 5.33 28.49 15.68
N GLN A 129 5.73 28.69 16.95
CA GLN A 129 5.36 27.75 18.02
C GLN A 129 3.85 27.76 18.29
N GLN A 130 3.21 28.92 18.22
CA GLN A 130 1.77 29.02 18.40
C GLN A 130 1.01 28.35 17.24
N GLN A 131 1.41 28.58 15.99
CA GLN A 131 0.83 27.90 14.81
C GLN A 131 1.01 26.38 14.85
N GLN A 132 2.18 25.90 15.33
CA GLN A 132 2.43 24.47 15.54
C GLN A 132 1.46 23.87 16.56
N GLN A 133 1.31 24.52 17.73
CA GLN A 133 0.39 24.05 18.76
C GLN A 133 -1.07 24.08 18.28
N GLU A 134 -1.47 25.14 17.58
CA GLU A 134 -2.82 25.27 17.02
C GLU A 134 -3.14 24.15 16.02
N HIS A 135 -2.19 23.81 15.12
CA HIS A 135 -2.32 22.68 14.21
C HIS A 135 -2.57 21.37 14.95
N TYR A 136 -1.66 20.98 15.85
CA TYR A 136 -1.78 19.69 16.55
C TYR A 136 -2.96 19.65 17.52
N GLN A 137 -3.37 20.79 18.08
CA GLN A 137 -4.57 20.86 18.89
C GLN A 137 -5.82 20.53 18.08
N HIS A 138 -5.84 20.90 16.80
CA HIS A 138 -6.93 20.65 15.87
C HIS A 138 -6.93 19.24 15.29
N VAL A 139 -5.76 18.72 14.89
CA VAL A 139 -5.68 17.44 14.14
C VAL A 139 -5.48 16.20 15.02
N LEU A 140 -5.22 16.38 16.32
CA LEU A 140 -5.07 15.27 17.26
C LEU A 140 -6.27 15.19 18.21
N ASP A 141 -6.69 13.98 18.52
CA ASP A 141 -7.76 13.71 19.49
C ASP A 141 -7.34 12.62 20.48
N GLY A 142 -7.89 12.64 21.69
CA GLY A 142 -7.55 11.69 22.74
C GLY A 142 -8.44 11.83 23.97
N PRO A 143 -8.67 10.76 24.74
CA PRO A 143 -9.56 10.79 25.90
C PRO A 143 -8.99 11.55 27.12
N ASP A 144 -7.67 11.79 27.15
CA ASP A 144 -6.98 12.53 28.21
C ASP A 144 -6.25 13.74 27.62
N ASP A 145 -6.75 14.93 27.94
CA ASP A 145 -6.17 16.20 27.51
C ASP A 145 -4.72 16.36 28.00
N THR A 146 -4.36 15.81 29.16
CA THR A 146 -2.99 15.89 29.69
C THR A 146 -2.03 15.08 28.84
N GLU A 147 -2.40 13.84 28.49
CA GLU A 147 -1.61 12.98 27.59
C GLU A 147 -1.49 13.64 26.21
N LYS A 148 -2.58 14.22 25.68
CA LYS A 148 -2.58 14.98 24.43
C LYS A 148 -1.62 16.17 24.48
N GLN A 149 -1.71 17.05 25.49
CA GLN A 149 -0.83 18.22 25.60
C GLN A 149 0.65 17.82 25.76
N GLN A 150 0.92 16.76 26.54
CA GLN A 150 2.28 16.23 26.69
C GLN A 150 2.82 15.73 25.35
N LEU A 151 2.03 15.00 24.57
CA LEU A 151 2.45 14.55 23.25
C LEU A 151 2.71 15.74 22.32
N ILE A 152 1.79 16.71 22.23
CA ILE A 152 1.94 17.90 21.39
C ILE A 152 3.25 18.63 21.71
N SER A 153 3.61 18.78 22.98
CA SER A 153 4.85 19.44 23.40
C SER A 153 6.15 18.75 22.91
N GLN A 154 6.06 17.49 22.50
CA GLN A 154 7.18 16.66 22.07
C GLN A 154 7.25 16.51 20.54
N LEU A 155 6.22 16.92 19.81
CA LEU A 155 6.20 16.81 18.36
C LEU A 155 7.06 17.91 17.70
N ALA A 156 7.70 17.57 16.59
CA ALA A 156 8.32 18.55 15.70
C ALA A 156 7.26 19.47 15.07
N ALA A 157 7.68 20.57 14.44
CA ALA A 157 6.75 21.41 13.69
C ALA A 157 6.08 20.62 12.54
N PRO A 158 4.79 20.90 12.21
CA PRO A 158 4.15 20.29 11.07
C PRO A 158 4.86 20.69 9.77
N ILE A 159 4.93 19.76 8.85
CA ILE A 159 5.50 19.96 7.51
C ILE A 159 4.44 20.69 6.67
N PRO A 160 4.71 21.88 6.15
CA PRO A 160 3.72 22.67 5.42
C PRO A 160 3.45 22.07 4.04
N PHE A 161 2.25 22.34 3.51
CA PHE A 161 1.85 21.89 2.17
C PHE A 161 2.85 22.28 1.07
N SER A 162 3.43 23.48 1.17
CA SER A 162 4.47 23.99 0.26
C SER A 162 5.74 23.13 0.23
N ASP A 163 5.95 22.26 1.22
CA ASP A 163 7.15 21.42 1.32
C ASP A 163 6.81 19.96 0.97
N TRP A 164 5.86 19.34 1.69
CA TRP A 164 5.63 17.90 1.54
C TRP A 164 4.97 17.53 0.21
N TYR A 165 4.07 18.36 -0.31
CA TYR A 165 3.32 18.04 -1.52
C TYR A 165 4.22 18.11 -2.77
N PRO A 166 5.01 19.18 -2.99
CA PRO A 166 5.99 19.21 -4.08
C PRO A 166 7.04 18.09 -3.99
N HIS A 167 7.46 17.72 -2.78
CA HIS A 167 8.39 16.60 -2.61
C HIS A 167 7.77 15.27 -3.08
N LEU A 168 6.53 14.96 -2.67
CA LEU A 168 5.82 13.76 -3.16
C LEU A 168 5.66 13.79 -4.69
N GLU A 169 5.23 14.93 -5.25
CA GLU A 169 5.09 15.10 -6.69
C GLU A 169 6.43 14.88 -7.43
N GLN A 170 7.53 15.44 -6.91
CA GLN A 170 8.86 15.26 -7.48
C GLN A 170 9.27 13.78 -7.46
N GLN A 171 9.00 13.05 -6.39
CA GLN A 171 9.31 11.62 -6.31
C GLN A 171 8.55 10.81 -7.37
N LEU A 172 7.24 11.00 -7.48
CA LEU A 172 6.40 10.30 -8.45
C LEU A 172 6.72 10.69 -9.92
N LYS A 173 7.21 11.91 -10.17
CA LYS A 173 7.69 12.34 -11.49
C LYS A 173 9.06 11.74 -11.83
N ARG A 174 9.96 11.66 -10.86
CA ARG A 174 11.31 11.09 -11.02
C ARG A 174 11.28 9.58 -11.28
N HIS A 175 10.25 8.91 -10.77
CA HIS A 175 10.03 7.47 -10.93
C HIS A 175 8.72 7.21 -11.69
N PRO A 176 8.72 7.18 -13.04
CA PRO A 176 7.49 7.08 -13.84
C PRO A 176 6.64 5.84 -13.57
N HIS A 177 7.28 4.74 -13.16
CA HIS A 177 6.63 3.46 -12.83
C HIS A 177 6.30 3.32 -11.34
N ALA A 178 6.61 4.32 -10.50
CA ALA A 178 6.29 4.25 -9.10
C ALA A 178 4.77 4.23 -8.87
N LEU A 179 4.35 3.70 -7.73
CA LEU A 179 2.96 3.78 -7.27
C LEU A 179 2.83 4.88 -6.23
N LEU A 180 1.61 5.37 -6.03
CA LEU A 180 1.27 6.11 -4.82
C LEU A 180 1.01 5.10 -3.70
N GLY A 181 1.86 5.05 -2.69
CA GLY A 181 1.65 4.13 -1.58
C GLY A 181 2.82 4.08 -0.60
N GLU A 182 2.60 3.71 0.65
CA GLU A 182 1.28 3.38 1.19
C GLU A 182 0.52 4.63 1.66
N VAL A 183 -0.75 4.75 1.28
CA VAL A 183 -1.64 5.86 1.70
C VAL A 183 -2.95 5.29 2.23
N GLY A 184 -3.74 6.03 2.98
CA GLY A 184 -5.00 5.47 3.47
C GLY A 184 -5.61 6.14 4.67
N LEU A 185 -6.43 5.37 5.40
CA LEU A 185 -7.15 5.82 6.60
C LEU A 185 -7.04 4.78 7.72
N ASP A 186 -6.70 5.21 8.93
CA ASP A 186 -6.63 4.39 10.12
C ASP A 186 -7.17 5.11 11.36
N ARG A 187 -8.37 4.75 11.80
CA ARG A 187 -8.96 5.30 13.04
C ARG A 187 -8.45 4.61 14.31
N SER A 188 -7.76 3.50 14.16
CA SER A 188 -7.19 2.73 15.26
C SER A 188 -5.74 3.11 15.56
N ALA A 189 -5.06 3.77 14.63
CA ALA A 189 -3.67 4.21 14.76
C ALA A 189 -3.49 5.12 15.98
N ARG A 190 -2.74 4.63 16.96
CA ARG A 190 -2.34 5.38 18.15
C ARG A 190 -0.95 5.94 17.95
N LEU A 191 -0.75 7.21 18.29
CA LEU A 191 0.54 7.88 18.16
C LEU A 191 1.51 7.36 19.22
N LEU A 192 2.77 7.21 18.85
CA LEU A 192 3.83 6.86 19.78
C LEU A 192 4.24 8.09 20.62
N PRO A 193 4.63 7.91 21.90
CA PRO A 193 5.17 8.98 22.72
C PRO A 193 6.40 9.63 22.08
N GLY A 194 6.63 10.91 22.34
CA GLY A 194 7.90 11.57 22.02
C GLY A 194 8.26 11.64 20.55
N GLY A 195 7.28 11.48 19.64
CA GLY A 195 7.57 11.41 18.21
C GLY A 195 8.41 10.18 17.80
N ALA A 196 8.44 9.14 18.65
CA ALA A 196 9.07 7.88 18.28
C ALA A 196 8.46 7.36 16.97
N ILE A 197 9.34 6.92 16.05
CA ILE A 197 8.93 6.45 14.72
C ILE A 197 8.78 4.91 14.72
N GLU A 198 9.51 4.23 15.60
CA GLU A 198 9.55 2.77 15.69
C GLU A 198 8.78 2.25 16.91
N TRP A 199 8.03 1.16 16.69
CA TRP A 199 7.15 0.56 17.69
C TRP A 199 7.87 -0.33 18.71
N HIS A 200 9.14 -0.68 18.50
CA HIS A 200 9.82 -1.72 19.26
C HIS A 200 9.97 -1.38 20.74
N GLY A 201 9.14 -2.03 21.57
CA GLY A 201 9.14 -1.86 23.02
C GLY A 201 8.49 -0.56 23.51
N VAL A 202 7.90 0.23 22.61
CA VAL A 202 7.27 1.51 22.94
C VAL A 202 5.77 1.32 23.07
N LYS A 203 5.22 1.67 24.23
CA LYS A 203 3.77 1.67 24.44
C LYS A 203 3.16 2.90 23.75
N PRO A 204 2.19 2.74 22.85
CA PRO A 204 1.49 3.87 22.22
C PRO A 204 0.67 4.67 23.23
N THR A 205 0.44 5.93 22.92
CA THR A 205 -0.51 6.80 23.65
C THR A 205 -1.96 6.43 23.33
N ASN A 206 -2.95 7.09 23.95
CA ASN A 206 -4.34 7.00 23.49
C ASN A 206 -4.70 8.08 22.45
N VAL A 207 -3.72 8.88 22.02
CA VAL A 207 -3.90 9.96 21.06
C VAL A 207 -3.95 9.40 19.65
N VAL A 208 -4.88 9.90 18.84
CA VAL A 208 -5.10 9.53 17.43
C VAL A 208 -5.04 10.78 16.55
N CYS A 209 -4.76 10.58 15.26
CA CYS A 209 -5.01 11.60 14.26
C CYS A 209 -6.51 11.63 13.92
N ASP A 210 -7.09 12.83 13.90
CA ASP A 210 -8.46 13.09 13.47
C ASP A 210 -8.74 12.51 12.07
N ILE A 211 -9.94 11.95 11.89
CA ILE A 211 -10.30 11.24 10.65
C ILE A 211 -10.54 12.20 9.48
N ASP A 212 -11.03 13.41 9.72
CA ASP A 212 -11.25 14.40 8.67
C ASP A 212 -9.90 14.94 8.17
N HIS A 213 -8.93 15.10 9.06
CA HIS A 213 -7.55 15.41 8.67
C HIS A 213 -6.93 14.29 7.81
N GLN A 214 -7.07 13.02 8.22
CA GLN A 214 -6.62 11.88 7.40
C GLN A 214 -7.29 11.87 6.02
N CYS A 215 -8.60 12.11 5.95
CA CYS A 215 -9.33 12.18 4.69
C CYS A 215 -8.86 13.34 3.80
N THR A 216 -8.56 14.49 4.41
CA THR A 216 -8.06 15.68 3.69
C THR A 216 -6.72 15.40 3.02
N ILE A 217 -5.75 14.87 3.77
CA ILE A 217 -4.44 14.52 3.23
C ILE A 217 -4.56 13.39 2.19
N LEU A 218 -5.39 12.38 2.43
CA LEU A 218 -5.60 11.30 1.46
C LEU A 218 -6.12 11.83 0.12
N ARG A 219 -7.08 12.76 0.13
CA ARG A 219 -7.61 13.36 -1.11
C ARG A 219 -6.53 14.07 -1.91
N LEU A 220 -5.65 14.85 -1.26
CA LEU A 220 -4.54 15.53 -1.92
C LEU A 220 -3.59 14.53 -2.61
N GLN A 221 -3.29 13.41 -1.94
CA GLN A 221 -2.47 12.35 -2.53
C GLN A 221 -3.17 11.66 -3.71
N LEU A 222 -4.48 11.40 -3.61
CA LEU A 222 -5.26 10.79 -4.70
C LEU A 222 -5.41 11.71 -5.92
N ASP A 223 -5.57 13.02 -5.71
CA ASP A 223 -5.59 13.99 -6.78
C ASP A 223 -4.27 13.98 -7.55
N LEU A 224 -3.14 13.85 -6.85
CA LEU A 224 -1.82 13.72 -7.47
C LEU A 224 -1.69 12.39 -8.23
N ALA A 225 -2.18 11.27 -7.70
CA ALA A 225 -2.18 10.00 -8.42
C ALA A 225 -3.02 10.06 -9.71
N LEU A 226 -4.18 10.73 -9.69
CA LEU A 226 -4.98 10.97 -10.89
C LEU A 226 -4.23 11.83 -11.91
N GLN A 227 -3.56 12.90 -11.46
CA GLN A 227 -2.81 13.81 -12.34
C GLN A 227 -1.64 13.12 -13.04
N LEU A 228 -0.96 12.22 -12.32
CA LEU A 228 0.24 11.55 -12.81
C LEU A 228 -0.02 10.17 -13.42
N ASP A 229 -1.25 9.67 -13.40
CA ASP A 229 -1.60 8.28 -13.74
C ASP A 229 -0.88 7.23 -12.88
N ARG A 230 -0.99 7.35 -11.56
CA ARG A 230 -0.35 6.43 -10.61
C ARG A 230 -1.40 5.50 -10.01
N ALA A 231 -1.10 4.20 -10.02
CA ALA A 231 -1.88 3.26 -9.23
C ALA A 231 -1.61 3.48 -7.73
N VAL A 232 -2.60 3.15 -6.90
CA VAL A 232 -2.60 3.47 -5.47
C VAL A 232 -2.69 2.21 -4.62
N SER A 233 -1.87 2.09 -3.58
CA SER A 233 -1.99 1.04 -2.55
C SER A 233 -2.56 1.60 -1.25
N PHE A 234 -3.67 1.04 -0.76
CA PHE A 234 -4.48 1.63 0.32
C PHE A 234 -4.47 0.88 1.64
N HIS A 235 -3.93 1.50 2.70
CA HIS A 235 -4.22 1.13 4.08
C HIS A 235 -5.65 1.48 4.48
N CYS A 236 -6.36 0.56 5.12
CA CYS A 236 -7.69 0.89 5.65
C CYS A 236 -8.08 0.09 6.90
N VAL A 237 -7.96 0.73 8.07
CA VAL A 237 -8.34 0.14 9.35
C VAL A 237 -9.42 0.98 10.04
N GLN A 238 -10.53 0.31 10.39
CA GLN A 238 -11.73 0.90 11.00
C GLN A 238 -12.32 2.11 10.23
N SER A 239 -12.03 2.24 8.94
CA SER A 239 -12.35 3.43 8.13
C SER A 239 -12.96 3.11 6.76
N GLN A 240 -13.47 1.89 6.57
CA GLN A 240 -13.94 1.41 5.26
C GLN A 240 -15.08 2.26 4.68
N GLY A 241 -15.96 2.81 5.53
CA GLY A 241 -17.02 3.71 5.11
C GLY A 241 -16.50 5.04 4.54
N HIS A 242 -15.47 5.62 5.16
CA HIS A 242 -14.83 6.86 4.68
C HIS A 242 -14.11 6.62 3.35
N LEU A 243 -13.33 5.54 3.25
CA LEU A 243 -12.63 5.18 2.01
C LEU A 243 -13.62 4.93 0.86
N MET A 244 -14.69 4.18 1.12
CA MET A 244 -15.77 3.96 0.15
C MET A 244 -16.37 5.28 -0.34
N ALA A 245 -16.65 6.22 0.57
CA ALA A 245 -17.22 7.52 0.21
C ALA A 245 -16.25 8.37 -0.65
N ILE A 246 -14.94 8.36 -0.32
CA ILE A 246 -13.91 9.05 -1.11
C ILE A 246 -13.85 8.46 -2.52
N LEU A 247 -13.70 7.15 -2.66
CA LEU A 247 -13.57 6.49 -3.96
C LEU A 247 -14.85 6.57 -4.79
N GLN A 248 -16.01 6.46 -4.17
CA GLN A 248 -17.29 6.65 -4.84
C GLN A 248 -17.43 8.08 -5.40
N SER A 249 -16.98 9.09 -4.64
CA SER A 249 -16.94 10.48 -5.08
C SER A 249 -16.05 10.65 -6.32
N ILE A 250 -14.83 10.09 -6.29
CA ILE A 250 -13.90 10.11 -7.45
C ILE A 250 -14.54 9.42 -8.66
N ASN A 251 -15.09 8.21 -8.49
CA ASN A 251 -15.73 7.47 -9.58
C ASN A 251 -16.87 8.27 -10.23
N GLN A 252 -17.66 9.00 -9.43
CA GLN A 252 -18.73 9.87 -9.93
C GLN A 252 -18.21 11.13 -10.63
N GLN A 253 -17.15 11.76 -10.11
CA GLN A 253 -16.52 12.94 -10.71
C GLN A 253 -15.95 12.61 -12.09
N LEU A 254 -15.20 11.50 -12.20
CA LEU A 254 -14.63 11.03 -13.46
C LEU A 254 -15.73 10.67 -14.48
N GLY A 255 -16.86 10.09 -14.04
CA GLY A 255 -17.99 9.77 -14.93
C GLY A 255 -18.77 10.98 -15.44
N LYS A 256 -18.68 12.14 -14.77
CA LYS A 256 -19.31 13.40 -15.22
C LYS A 256 -18.40 14.19 -16.15
N SER A 257 -17.08 14.06 -16.02
CA SER A 257 -16.12 14.78 -16.84
C SER A 257 -16.06 14.18 -18.24
N LYS A 258 -16.64 14.86 -19.24
CA LYS A 258 -16.61 14.42 -20.66
C LYS A 258 -15.22 14.54 -21.29
N THR A 259 -14.22 15.07 -20.59
CA THR A 259 -12.86 15.35 -21.10
C THR A 259 -12.00 15.80 -19.94
N VAL A 260 -11.12 14.93 -19.43
CA VAL A 260 -9.87 15.38 -18.79
C VAL A 260 -8.79 15.24 -19.86
N THR A 261 -8.71 16.25 -20.71
CA THR A 261 -7.54 16.50 -21.55
C THR A 261 -6.60 17.40 -20.76
N THR A 262 -5.82 16.82 -19.85
CA THR A 262 -4.50 17.36 -19.50
C THR A 262 -3.53 16.89 -20.58
N ALA A 263 -2.60 17.76 -20.97
CA ALA A 263 -1.79 17.62 -22.19
C ALA A 263 -0.82 16.40 -22.21
N THR A 264 -0.83 15.54 -21.18
CA THR A 264 0.15 14.46 -21.03
C THR A 264 -0.34 13.13 -20.44
N ALA A 265 -1.63 12.92 -20.11
CA ALA A 265 -2.08 11.58 -19.69
C ALA A 265 -3.59 11.34 -19.93
N THR A 266 -3.91 10.39 -20.79
CA THR A 266 -5.25 9.87 -21.03
C THR A 266 -5.57 8.72 -20.06
N THR A 267 -5.73 8.99 -18.77
CA THR A 267 -6.35 8.00 -17.88
C THR A 267 -7.74 8.39 -17.42
N SER A 268 -8.70 7.62 -17.90
CA SER A 268 -10.10 7.69 -17.52
C SER A 268 -10.44 6.83 -16.29
N VAL A 269 -9.43 6.14 -15.71
CA VAL A 269 -9.61 5.16 -14.63
C VAL A 269 -8.50 5.27 -13.59
N LEU A 270 -8.88 5.46 -12.32
CA LEU A 270 -7.99 5.32 -11.18
C LEU A 270 -7.84 3.83 -10.81
N ARG A 271 -6.61 3.32 -10.80
CA ARG A 271 -6.29 1.95 -10.36
C ARG A 271 -5.92 1.97 -8.88
N VAL A 272 -6.59 1.16 -8.06
CA VAL A 272 -6.36 1.13 -6.61
C VAL A 272 -6.31 -0.30 -6.10
N CYS A 273 -5.47 -0.59 -5.11
CA CYS A 273 -5.43 -1.85 -4.40
C CYS A 273 -5.85 -1.64 -2.94
N LEU A 274 -6.83 -2.42 -2.48
CA LEU A 274 -7.15 -2.55 -1.05
C LEU A 274 -6.22 -3.61 -0.48
N HIS A 275 -5.08 -3.20 0.10
CA HIS A 275 -4.11 -4.16 0.62
C HIS A 275 -4.66 -4.88 1.86
N SER A 276 -4.27 -6.14 2.00
CA SER A 276 -4.61 -7.04 3.11
C SER A 276 -6.08 -6.93 3.58
N PHE A 277 -7.02 -6.89 2.63
CA PHE A 277 -8.41 -6.53 2.93
C PHE A 277 -9.08 -7.47 3.94
N GLY A 278 -9.41 -6.94 5.12
CA GLY A 278 -10.00 -7.71 6.23
C GLY A 278 -11.50 -7.52 6.46
N GLY A 279 -12.20 -6.83 5.55
CA GLY A 279 -13.60 -6.42 5.69
C GLY A 279 -14.61 -7.56 5.59
N LYS A 280 -15.86 -7.22 5.22
CA LYS A 280 -16.91 -8.21 4.95
C LYS A 280 -16.87 -8.57 3.45
N PRO A 281 -16.95 -9.85 3.03
CA PRO A 281 -16.97 -10.20 1.62
C PRO A 281 -18.02 -9.42 0.81
N ALA A 282 -19.24 -9.29 1.34
CA ALA A 282 -20.33 -8.57 0.69
C ALA A 282 -20.09 -7.07 0.47
N SER A 283 -19.12 -6.43 1.18
CA SER A 283 -18.80 -5.03 0.90
C SER A 283 -17.98 -4.84 -0.37
N LEU A 284 -17.38 -5.92 -0.91
CA LEU A 284 -16.58 -5.86 -2.13
C LEU A 284 -17.43 -5.64 -3.40
N ASP A 285 -18.66 -6.17 -3.43
CA ASP A 285 -19.57 -6.07 -4.58
C ASP A 285 -19.82 -4.64 -5.06
N GLN A 286 -19.74 -3.65 -4.17
CA GLN A 286 -19.92 -2.25 -4.53
C GLN A 286 -18.74 -1.70 -5.32
N PHE A 287 -17.51 -2.07 -4.94
CA PHE A 287 -16.28 -1.64 -5.59
C PHE A 287 -16.23 -2.12 -7.05
N PHE A 288 -16.62 -3.37 -7.31
CA PHE A 288 -16.52 -3.98 -8.63
C PHE A 288 -17.58 -3.52 -9.63
N LYS A 289 -18.54 -2.68 -9.22
CA LYS A 289 -19.53 -2.06 -10.11
C LYS A 289 -19.05 -0.75 -10.72
N TRP A 290 -17.92 -0.21 -10.26
CA TRP A 290 -17.40 1.06 -10.71
C TRP A 290 -16.67 0.93 -12.05
N ARG A 291 -16.69 2.01 -12.84
CA ARG A 291 -16.08 2.06 -14.18
C ARG A 291 -14.86 2.97 -14.26
N HIS A 292 -14.79 3.96 -13.38
CA HIS A 292 -13.72 4.96 -13.38
C HIS A 292 -12.76 4.79 -12.21
N VAL A 293 -13.05 3.85 -11.31
CA VAL A 293 -12.12 3.39 -10.28
C VAL A 293 -12.07 1.87 -10.39
N LYS A 294 -10.93 1.33 -10.81
CA LYS A 294 -10.69 -0.12 -10.89
C LYS A 294 -10.02 -0.57 -9.59
N VAL A 295 -10.74 -1.39 -8.82
CA VAL A 295 -10.34 -1.80 -7.48
C VAL A 295 -9.76 -3.21 -7.51
N TYR A 296 -8.50 -3.35 -7.17
CA TYR A 296 -7.83 -4.61 -6.89
C TYR A 296 -7.90 -4.90 -5.39
N VAL A 297 -7.80 -6.18 -5.04
CA VAL A 297 -7.76 -6.62 -3.66
C VAL A 297 -6.65 -7.65 -3.51
N SER A 298 -5.76 -7.44 -2.56
CA SER A 298 -4.71 -8.38 -2.19
C SER A 298 -4.95 -8.96 -0.81
N PHE A 299 -4.30 -10.10 -0.58
CA PHE A 299 -4.29 -10.80 0.69
C PHE A 299 -2.86 -11.21 1.02
N SER A 300 -2.51 -11.19 2.30
CA SER A 300 -1.24 -11.65 2.85
C SER A 300 -1.43 -12.76 3.87
N ILE A 301 -0.41 -13.58 4.06
CA ILE A 301 -0.38 -14.51 5.20
C ILE A 301 -0.29 -13.72 6.51
N ALA A 302 0.60 -12.73 6.58
CA ALA A 302 0.92 -11.99 7.79
C ALA A 302 -0.30 -11.37 8.47
N ILE A 303 -1.25 -10.85 7.68
CA ILE A 303 -2.48 -10.21 8.16
C ILE A 303 -3.70 -11.12 8.02
N ASN A 304 -3.97 -11.63 6.82
CA ASN A 304 -5.27 -12.23 6.55
C ASN A 304 -5.43 -13.65 7.10
N ALA A 305 -4.35 -14.40 7.34
CA ALA A 305 -4.42 -15.71 7.98
C ALA A 305 -5.05 -15.63 9.39
N ARG A 306 -4.86 -14.52 10.10
CA ARG A 306 -5.44 -14.28 11.44
C ARG A 306 -6.96 -14.25 11.45
N LEU A 307 -7.60 -14.10 10.28
CA LEU A 307 -9.05 -14.13 10.12
C LEU A 307 -9.63 -15.55 10.16
N GLY A 308 -8.78 -16.58 10.07
CA GLY A 308 -9.16 -17.98 9.92
C GLY A 308 -9.58 -18.32 8.48
N TRP A 309 -9.35 -19.58 8.08
CA TRP A 309 -9.49 -20.03 6.69
C TRP A 309 -10.88 -19.78 6.12
N LYS A 310 -11.94 -20.04 6.92
CA LYS A 310 -13.33 -19.85 6.49
C LYS A 310 -13.60 -18.41 6.02
N LYS A 311 -13.08 -17.40 6.72
CA LYS A 311 -13.30 -16.00 6.32
C LYS A 311 -12.38 -15.62 5.17
N LEU A 312 -11.11 -16.04 5.20
CA LEU A 312 -10.14 -15.75 4.15
C LEU A 312 -10.58 -16.31 2.79
N SER A 313 -10.94 -17.59 2.73
CA SER A 313 -11.46 -18.23 1.51
C SER A 313 -12.68 -17.52 0.94
N GLN A 314 -13.63 -17.10 1.78
CA GLN A 314 -14.79 -16.32 1.35
C GLN A 314 -14.42 -14.95 0.79
N LEU A 315 -13.42 -14.28 1.38
CA LEU A 315 -12.91 -13.01 0.86
C LEU A 315 -12.24 -13.21 -0.50
N ILE A 316 -11.36 -14.20 -0.65
CA ILE A 316 -10.69 -14.52 -1.92
C ILE A 316 -11.72 -14.86 -3.01
N GLN A 317 -12.74 -15.66 -2.68
CA GLN A 317 -13.79 -16.04 -3.63
C GLN A 317 -14.65 -14.85 -4.08
N ALA A 318 -14.82 -13.84 -3.25
CA ALA A 318 -15.61 -12.64 -3.57
C ALA A 318 -14.91 -11.68 -4.54
N VAL A 319 -13.59 -11.78 -4.71
CA VAL A 319 -12.82 -10.92 -5.62
C VAL A 319 -12.88 -11.50 -7.04
N PRO A 320 -13.22 -10.72 -8.09
CA PRO A 320 -13.11 -11.15 -9.48
C PRO A 320 -11.71 -11.64 -9.84
N ASP A 321 -11.65 -12.62 -10.74
CA ASP A 321 -10.40 -13.29 -11.11
C ASP A 321 -9.33 -12.35 -11.66
N ASP A 322 -9.74 -11.27 -12.34
CA ASP A 322 -8.89 -10.25 -12.96
C ASP A 322 -8.55 -9.05 -12.05
N GLN A 323 -8.98 -9.11 -10.79
CA GLN A 323 -8.82 -8.05 -9.79
C GLN A 323 -8.20 -8.56 -8.48
N LEU A 324 -7.77 -9.83 -8.46
CA LEU A 324 -7.13 -10.48 -7.32
C LEU A 324 -5.61 -10.35 -7.40
N LEU A 325 -5.01 -9.83 -6.34
CA LEU A 325 -3.56 -9.73 -6.16
C LEU A 325 -3.13 -10.60 -4.96
N ILE A 326 -1.82 -10.86 -4.87
CA ILE A 326 -1.19 -11.51 -3.71
C ILE A 326 -0.06 -10.63 -3.20
N GLU A 327 0.20 -10.69 -1.89
CA GLU A 327 1.25 -9.90 -1.26
C GLU A 327 1.77 -10.60 0.00
N THR A 328 2.90 -10.12 0.54
CA THR A 328 3.40 -10.62 1.83
C THR A 328 3.08 -9.72 3.00
N ASP A 329 3.04 -8.41 2.80
CA ASP A 329 2.96 -7.40 3.87
C ASP A 329 4.06 -7.57 4.95
N LEU A 330 5.24 -8.05 4.56
CA LEU A 330 6.37 -8.26 5.46
C LEU A 330 7.28 -7.05 5.52
N ASN A 331 7.81 -6.77 6.71
CA ASN A 331 8.75 -5.68 6.99
C ASN A 331 10.24 -6.10 6.89
N SER A 332 10.51 -7.29 6.35
CA SER A 332 11.85 -7.82 6.13
C SER A 332 11.82 -8.71 4.88
N PRO A 333 12.91 -8.78 4.10
CA PRO A 333 13.03 -9.78 3.03
C PRO A 333 13.02 -11.22 3.56
N THR A 334 13.28 -11.40 4.86
CA THR A 334 13.26 -12.71 5.51
C THR A 334 11.91 -13.39 5.31
N SER A 335 11.93 -14.59 4.75
CA SER A 335 10.75 -15.42 4.49
C SER A 335 9.77 -14.87 3.45
N LEU A 336 10.12 -13.81 2.71
CA LEU A 336 9.23 -13.22 1.69
C LEU A 336 8.91 -14.24 0.59
N ASP A 337 9.92 -14.89 0.01
CA ASP A 337 9.74 -15.96 -0.99
C ASP A 337 8.81 -17.08 -0.51
N TYR A 338 8.98 -17.51 0.74
CA TYR A 338 8.14 -18.56 1.32
C TYR A 338 6.69 -18.10 1.45
N ASN A 339 6.46 -16.89 1.98
CA ASN A 339 5.12 -16.36 2.18
C ASN A 339 4.38 -16.10 0.86
N MET A 340 5.10 -15.70 -0.20
CA MET A 340 4.52 -15.59 -1.55
C MET A 340 4.01 -16.93 -2.07
N VAL A 341 4.74 -18.02 -1.82
CA VAL A 341 4.29 -19.37 -2.19
C VAL A 341 3.10 -19.81 -1.34
N CYS A 342 3.12 -19.53 -0.03
CA CYS A 342 2.00 -19.85 0.86
C CYS A 342 0.72 -19.14 0.44
N ILE A 343 0.76 -17.82 0.19
CA ILE A 343 -0.44 -17.09 -0.20
C ILE A 343 -0.95 -17.52 -1.59
N ALA A 344 -0.06 -17.78 -2.54
CA ALA A 344 -0.44 -18.34 -3.84
C ALA A 344 -1.14 -19.70 -3.68
N SER A 345 -0.69 -20.54 -2.75
CA SER A 345 -1.30 -21.84 -2.46
C SER A 345 -2.70 -21.68 -1.84
N LEU A 346 -2.87 -20.76 -0.90
CA LEU A 346 -4.18 -20.45 -0.32
C LEU A 346 -5.16 -19.89 -1.35
N VAL A 347 -4.70 -19.01 -2.24
CA VAL A 347 -5.53 -18.48 -3.34
C VAL A 347 -5.93 -19.60 -4.29
N ALA A 348 -4.99 -20.46 -4.70
CA ALA A 348 -5.26 -21.60 -5.56
C ALA A 348 -6.36 -22.49 -4.97
N GLN A 349 -6.27 -22.80 -3.68
CA GLN A 349 -7.26 -23.61 -2.98
C GLN A 349 -8.63 -22.91 -2.89
N ALA A 350 -8.66 -21.61 -2.54
CA ALA A 350 -9.91 -20.87 -2.40
C ALA A 350 -10.64 -20.70 -3.75
N LYS A 351 -9.88 -20.49 -4.84
CA LYS A 351 -10.39 -20.31 -6.20
C LYS A 351 -10.59 -21.61 -6.98
N ASN A 352 -10.10 -22.72 -6.45
CA ASN A 352 -10.03 -24.01 -7.15
C ASN A 352 -9.25 -23.88 -8.49
N TRP A 353 -8.12 -23.19 -8.45
CA TRP A 353 -7.17 -23.05 -9.56
C TRP A 353 -5.98 -24.00 -9.35
N SER A 354 -5.27 -24.31 -10.44
CA SER A 354 -3.92 -24.86 -10.29
C SER A 354 -2.97 -23.79 -9.74
N LEU A 355 -1.92 -24.20 -9.02
CA LEU A 355 -0.96 -23.25 -8.48
C LEU A 355 -0.24 -22.47 -9.58
N HIS A 356 0.06 -23.11 -10.71
CA HIS A 356 0.57 -22.45 -11.91
C HIS A 356 -0.37 -21.35 -12.42
N ASP A 357 -1.67 -21.65 -12.58
CA ASP A 357 -2.63 -20.67 -13.06
C ASP A 357 -2.80 -19.52 -12.07
N THR A 358 -2.73 -19.80 -10.77
CA THR A 358 -2.74 -18.75 -9.75
C THR A 358 -1.59 -17.78 -9.95
N VAL A 359 -0.35 -18.27 -10.06
CA VAL A 359 0.84 -17.44 -10.28
C VAL A 359 0.69 -16.60 -11.56
N MET A 360 0.26 -17.21 -12.66
CA MET A 360 0.13 -16.51 -13.94
C MET A 360 -1.01 -15.48 -13.94
N LYS A 361 -2.16 -15.80 -13.33
CA LYS A 361 -3.30 -14.87 -13.21
C LYS A 361 -2.95 -13.69 -12.31
N THR A 362 -2.38 -13.93 -11.13
CA THR A 362 -2.03 -12.83 -10.23
C THR A 362 -0.90 -11.97 -10.78
N ARG A 363 0.03 -12.54 -11.56
CA ARG A 363 1.00 -11.75 -12.35
C ARG A 363 0.31 -10.84 -13.36
N GLN A 364 -0.59 -11.37 -14.19
CA GLN A 364 -1.34 -10.57 -15.17
C GLN A 364 -2.12 -9.44 -14.50
N ASN A 365 -2.72 -9.72 -13.34
CA ASN A 365 -3.45 -8.73 -12.55
C ASN A 365 -2.50 -7.66 -11.98
N TRP A 366 -1.31 -8.06 -11.51
CA TRP A 366 -0.29 -7.14 -11.01
C TRP A 366 0.18 -6.21 -12.12
N ILE A 367 0.50 -6.73 -13.31
CA ILE A 367 0.87 -5.92 -14.49
C ILE A 367 -0.26 -4.94 -14.83
N ALA A 368 -1.52 -5.40 -14.85
CA ALA A 368 -2.67 -4.53 -15.14
C ALA A 368 -2.91 -3.46 -14.05
N PHE A 369 -2.52 -3.73 -12.82
CA PHE A 369 -2.60 -2.79 -11.70
C PHE A 369 -1.48 -1.75 -11.75
N THR A 370 -0.23 -2.21 -11.85
CA THR A 370 0.97 -1.37 -11.77
C THR A 370 1.30 -0.66 -13.07
N GLY A 371 0.96 -1.27 -14.23
CA GLY A 371 1.43 -0.82 -15.54
C GLY A 371 2.91 -1.12 -15.80
N VAL A 372 3.50 -2.04 -15.04
CA VAL A 372 4.90 -2.49 -15.17
C VAL A 372 4.91 -3.91 -15.73
N GLU A 373 5.72 -4.16 -16.76
CA GLU A 373 5.82 -5.47 -17.46
C GLU A 373 6.97 -6.36 -16.93
#